data_AF-A0A1H4GE60-F1
#
_entry.id   AF-A0A1H4GE60-F1
#
_cell.length_a   1.000
_cell.length_b   1.000
_cell.length_c   1.000
_cell.angle_alpha   90.00
_cell.angle_beta   90.00
_cell.angle_gamma   90.00
#
_symmetry.space_group_name_H-M   'P 1'
#
loop_
_entity.id
_entity.type
_entity.pdbx_description
1 polymer ?
#
loop_
_entity_poly.entity_id
_entity_poly.type
_entity_poly.pdbx_seq_one_letter_code
_entity_poly.pdbx_strand_id
1 'polypeptide(L)'
;MISQLSRMIFSTRTTGALLLFYAFSMALATFVENDYGGSQMNPQITPLVPVLKSYWLMVHVAIITSSYGFFGLSALLGTVVLLLYIIDHKKISAKVKASVVELTIVNEMSLTVGIFLLSVGTFLGGIWANESWGRYWSWDPKETWAFISVIIYAFVLHVRLIPKMRSKYLFNLLSLLAFSIIIMTYFGVNYYLTGLHSYAQGDPVPIPAWVYITVALVALLAIISYHRYKRGSIITNP
;
A
#
# COMPACT_ATOMS: atom_id res chain seq x y z
N MET A 1 -0.46 30.60 14.04
CA MET A 1 -1.14 29.28 13.96
C MET A 1 -0.43 28.30 13.01
N ILE A 2 -0.23 28.62 11.72
CA ILE A 2 0.39 27.72 10.72
C ILE A 2 1.84 27.33 11.06
N SER A 3 2.65 28.24 11.63
CA SER A 3 4.04 27.95 12.01
C SER A 3 4.18 26.99 13.21
N GLN A 4 3.17 26.93 14.08
CA GLN A 4 3.12 25.98 15.19
C GLN A 4 2.66 24.60 14.71
N LEU A 5 1.64 24.56 13.85
CA LEU A 5 1.19 23.32 13.19
C LEU A 5 2.32 22.65 12.39
N SER A 6 3.11 23.43 11.64
CA SER A 6 4.28 22.89 10.94
C SER A 6 5.33 22.34 11.92
N ARG A 7 5.65 23.06 13.01
CA ARG A 7 6.60 22.58 14.02
C ARG A 7 6.13 21.30 14.72
N MET A 8 4.82 21.18 14.91
CA MET A 8 4.20 20.00 15.46
C MET A 8 4.30 18.83 14.47
N ILE A 9 3.98 19.00 13.19
CA ILE A 9 4.02 17.89 12.19
C ILE A 9 5.46 17.41 11.90
N PHE A 10 6.45 18.31 11.95
CA PHE A 10 7.86 18.01 11.63
C PHE A 10 8.73 17.68 12.84
N SER A 11 8.16 17.15 13.92
CA SER A 11 8.93 16.73 15.10
C SER A 11 9.16 15.22 15.07
N THR A 12 10.35 14.75 15.41
CA THR A 12 10.63 13.31 15.55
C THR A 12 9.67 12.62 16.53
N ARG A 13 9.19 13.36 17.54
CA ARG A 13 8.18 12.88 18.50
C ARG A 13 6.81 12.69 17.85
N THR A 14 6.42 13.55 16.92
CA THR A 14 5.12 13.43 16.24
C THR A 14 5.18 12.45 15.08
N THR A 15 6.31 12.32 14.38
CA THR A 15 6.51 11.21 13.44
C THR A 15 6.41 9.86 14.15
N GLY A 16 7.04 9.72 15.33
CA GLY A 16 6.88 8.53 16.18
C GLY A 16 5.43 8.31 16.61
N ALA A 17 4.72 9.36 17.03
CA ALA A 17 3.30 9.26 17.39
C ALA A 17 2.41 8.89 16.20
N LEU A 18 2.70 9.38 14.99
CA LEU A 18 1.98 9.05 13.77
C LEU A 18 2.21 7.60 13.33
N LEU A 19 3.43 7.08 13.50
CA LEU A 19 3.74 5.67 13.25
C LEU A 19 3.02 4.75 14.26
N LEU A 20 2.96 5.15 15.53
CA LEU A 20 2.19 4.42 16.54
C LEU A 20 0.69 4.50 16.27
N PHE A 21 0.19 5.66 15.82
CA PHE A 21 -1.20 5.82 15.42
C PHE A 21 -1.53 4.99 14.18
N TYR A 22 -0.60 4.88 13.22
CA TYR A 22 -0.75 3.99 12.06
C TYR A 22 -0.72 2.51 12.45
N ALA A 23 0.20 2.11 13.35
CA ALA A 23 0.22 0.75 13.87
C ALA A 23 -1.06 0.41 14.65
N PHE A 24 -1.57 1.37 15.43
CA PHE A 24 -2.83 1.25 16.16
C PHE A 24 -4.04 1.21 15.22
N SER A 25 -4.08 2.05 14.19
CA SER A 25 -5.17 2.04 13.21
C SER A 25 -5.15 0.78 12.35
N MET A 26 -3.97 0.27 12.01
CA MET A 26 -3.80 -1.04 11.39
C MET A 26 -4.34 -2.14 12.31
N ALA A 27 -3.92 -2.18 13.57
CA ALA A 27 -4.39 -3.18 14.54
C ALA A 27 -5.91 -3.10 14.76
N LEU A 28 -6.47 -1.89 14.85
CA LEU A 28 -7.91 -1.64 14.96
C LEU A 28 -8.63 -2.08 13.69
N ALA A 29 -8.09 -1.80 12.49
CA ALA A 29 -8.66 -2.26 11.23
C ALA A 29 -8.70 -3.79 11.16
N THR A 30 -7.64 -4.49 11.59
CA THR A 30 -7.64 -5.96 11.67
C THR A 30 -8.66 -6.47 12.70
N PHE A 31 -8.79 -5.81 13.84
CA PHE A 31 -9.80 -6.16 14.85
C PHE A 31 -11.22 -5.93 14.35
N VAL A 32 -11.48 -4.80 13.69
CA VAL A 32 -12.77 -4.47 13.07
C VAL A 32 -13.08 -5.44 11.93
N GLU A 33 -12.11 -5.81 11.10
CA GLU A 33 -12.28 -6.84 10.07
C GLU A 33 -12.62 -8.21 10.68
N ASN A 34 -12.03 -8.55 11.83
CA ASN A 34 -12.34 -9.77 12.59
C ASN A 34 -13.75 -9.73 13.20
N ASP A 35 -14.13 -8.64 13.88
CA ASP A 35 -15.39 -8.51 14.61
C ASP A 35 -16.60 -8.21 13.71
N TYR A 36 -16.46 -7.33 12.70
CA TYR A 36 -17.55 -6.99 11.78
C TYR A 36 -17.70 -8.00 10.64
N GLY A 37 -16.63 -8.73 10.29
CA GLY A 37 -16.71 -9.89 9.41
C GLY A 37 -17.40 -11.09 10.08
N GLY A 38 -17.27 -11.23 11.40
CA GLY A 38 -17.81 -12.36 12.17
C GLY A 38 -19.32 -12.36 12.36
N SER A 39 -19.98 -11.19 12.39
CA SER A 39 -21.44 -11.10 12.62
C SER A 39 -22.32 -11.64 11.49
N GLN A 40 -21.73 -11.95 10.32
CA GLN A 40 -22.37 -12.60 9.18
C GLN A 40 -21.74 -13.98 8.86
N MET A 41 -20.78 -14.45 9.66
CA MET A 41 -20.25 -15.81 9.50
C MET A 41 -21.29 -16.81 9.98
N ASN A 42 -21.67 -17.73 9.10
CA ASN A 42 -22.55 -18.85 9.41
C ASN A 42 -22.08 -19.52 10.72
N PRO A 43 -22.94 -19.66 11.76
CA PRO A 43 -22.58 -20.28 13.04
C PRO A 43 -22.13 -21.74 12.92
N GLN A 44 -22.30 -22.35 11.74
CA GLN A 44 -21.71 -23.63 11.42
C GLN A 44 -20.20 -23.44 11.17
N ILE A 45 -19.39 -23.70 12.20
CA ILE A 45 -17.95 -23.96 12.03
C ILE A 45 -17.82 -25.24 11.18
N THR A 46 -17.89 -25.09 9.87
CA THR A 46 -17.51 -26.15 8.94
C THR A 46 -16.02 -26.39 9.12
N PRO A 47 -15.55 -27.65 9.13
CA PRO A 47 -14.12 -27.94 9.20
C PRO A 47 -13.40 -27.16 8.11
N LEU A 48 -12.32 -26.46 8.49
CA LEU A 48 -11.42 -25.84 7.51
C LEU A 48 -11.08 -26.88 6.44
N VAL A 49 -11.29 -26.52 5.17
CA VAL A 49 -10.93 -27.38 4.04
C VAL A 49 -9.47 -27.85 4.24
N PRO A 50 -9.14 -29.14 4.03
CA PRO A 50 -7.85 -29.72 4.41
C PRO A 50 -6.62 -28.92 3.93
N VAL A 51 -6.76 -28.21 2.81
CA VAL A 51 -5.75 -27.33 2.20
C VAL A 51 -5.29 -26.17 3.11
N LEU A 52 -6.15 -25.76 4.07
CA LEU A 52 -5.89 -24.68 5.01
C LEU A 52 -5.10 -25.14 6.25
N LYS A 53 -4.83 -26.45 6.38
CA LYS A 53 -4.05 -27.04 7.49
C LYS A 53 -2.61 -27.32 7.08
N SER A 54 -1.95 -26.37 6.41
CA SER A 54 -0.54 -26.49 6.00
C SER A 54 0.33 -25.45 6.71
N TYR A 55 1.54 -25.87 7.10
CA TYR A 55 2.58 -24.99 7.61
C TYR A 55 2.99 -23.92 6.57
N TRP A 56 3.06 -24.30 5.30
CA TRP A 56 3.43 -23.41 4.21
C TRP A 56 2.40 -22.29 4.00
N LEU A 57 1.11 -22.57 4.20
CA LEU A 57 0.07 -21.53 4.15
C LEU A 57 0.31 -20.47 5.21
N MET A 58 0.58 -20.88 6.46
CA MET A 58 0.78 -19.96 7.57
C MET A 58 1.98 -19.04 7.32
N VAL A 59 3.10 -19.61 6.89
CA VAL A 59 4.32 -18.85 6.58
C VAL A 59 4.10 -17.93 5.38
N HIS A 60 3.49 -18.42 4.31
CA HIS A 60 3.16 -17.64 3.11
C HIS A 60 2.29 -16.43 3.44
N VAL A 61 1.14 -16.66 4.10
CA VAL A 61 0.18 -15.60 4.42
C VAL A 61 0.80 -14.58 5.37
N ALA A 62 1.57 -15.00 6.38
CA ALA A 62 2.25 -14.10 7.31
C ALA A 62 3.24 -13.16 6.57
N ILE A 63 4.05 -13.69 5.66
CA ILE A 63 5.03 -12.92 4.89
C ILE A 63 4.34 -11.96 3.92
N ILE A 64 3.34 -12.43 3.17
CA ILE A 64 2.57 -11.59 2.24
C ILE A 64 1.84 -10.47 2.97
N THR A 65 1.18 -10.77 4.09
CA THR A 65 0.45 -9.77 4.88
C THR A 65 1.41 -8.74 5.48
N SER A 66 2.59 -9.18 5.94
CA SER A 66 3.63 -8.26 6.41
C SER A 66 4.09 -7.31 5.30
N SER A 67 4.20 -7.78 4.06
CA SER A 67 4.54 -6.93 2.91
C SER A 67 3.50 -5.82 2.68
N TYR A 68 2.21 -6.14 2.81
CA TYR A 68 1.12 -5.18 2.64
C TYR A 68 1.16 -4.07 3.69
N GLY A 69 1.58 -4.38 4.92
CA GLY A 69 1.80 -3.38 5.97
C GLY A 69 2.84 -2.33 5.57
N PHE A 70 3.96 -2.75 4.98
CA PHE A 70 4.99 -1.84 4.45
C PHE A 70 4.49 -1.03 3.26
N PHE A 71 3.71 -1.62 2.36
CA PHE A 71 3.11 -0.90 1.23
C PHE A 71 2.07 0.13 1.69
N GLY A 72 1.27 -0.18 2.72
CA GLY A 72 0.35 0.77 3.33
C GLY A 72 1.10 1.94 4.00
N LEU A 73 2.20 1.65 4.69
CA LEU A 73 3.06 2.68 5.27
C LEU A 73 3.63 3.59 4.17
N SER A 74 4.08 3.00 3.06
CA SER A 74 4.59 3.73 1.91
C SER A 74 3.52 4.61 1.23
N ALA A 75 2.27 4.15 1.17
CA ALA A 75 1.15 4.97 0.68
C ALA A 75 0.84 6.15 1.62
N LEU A 76 0.90 5.93 2.93
CA LEU A 76 0.73 6.98 3.94
C LEU A 76 1.85 8.03 3.82
N LEU A 77 3.11 7.59 3.79
CA LEU A 77 4.26 8.49 3.65
C LEU A 77 4.21 9.28 2.34
N GLY A 78 3.83 8.62 1.23
CA GLY A 78 3.60 9.29 -0.05
C GLY A 78 2.52 10.36 0.04
N THR A 79 1.39 10.05 0.68
CA THR A 79 0.30 11.02 0.94
C THR A 79 0.78 12.21 1.76
N VAL A 80 1.53 11.98 2.84
CA VAL A 80 2.10 13.06 3.67
C VAL A 80 2.98 13.96 2.82
N VAL A 81 3.89 13.41 2.01
CA VAL A 81 4.75 14.20 1.11
C VAL A 81 3.93 15.04 0.13
N LEU A 82 2.86 14.50 -0.45
CA LEU A 82 1.98 15.27 -1.34
C LEU A 82 1.29 16.43 -0.61
N LEU A 83 0.83 16.21 0.63
CA LEU A 83 0.25 17.26 1.47
C LEU A 83 1.26 18.35 1.83
N LEU A 84 2.52 17.98 2.10
CA LEU A 84 3.59 18.94 2.37
C LEU A 84 3.82 19.90 1.20
N TYR A 85 3.74 19.40 -0.04
CA TYR A 85 3.80 20.26 -1.23
C TYR A 85 2.63 21.25 -1.33
N ILE A 86 1.46 20.92 -0.76
CA ILE A 86 0.27 21.78 -0.79
C ILE A 86 0.35 22.89 0.27
N ILE A 87 0.78 22.53 1.49
CA ILE A 87 0.83 23.43 2.65
C ILE A 87 1.85 24.56 2.46
N ASP A 88 2.91 24.34 1.69
CA ASP A 88 3.90 25.39 1.46
C ASP A 88 3.41 26.39 0.39
N HIS A 89 2.75 27.46 0.84
CA HIS A 89 2.01 28.41 0.01
C HIS A 89 2.86 29.36 -0.85
N LYS A 90 4.16 29.51 -0.60
CA LYS A 90 4.99 30.53 -1.28
C LYS A 90 6.31 29.99 -1.84
N LYS A 91 7.20 29.49 -0.99
CA LYS A 91 8.51 28.92 -1.36
C LYS A 91 8.72 27.71 -0.47
N ILE A 92 8.98 26.54 -1.06
CA ILE A 92 9.28 25.32 -0.30
C ILE A 92 10.42 25.62 0.68
N SER A 93 10.07 25.79 1.96
CA SER A 93 10.99 26.15 3.02
C SER A 93 12.06 25.08 3.14
N ALA A 94 13.27 25.46 3.57
CA ALA A 94 14.37 24.52 3.75
C ALA A 94 13.97 23.32 4.65
N LYS A 95 13.11 23.58 5.65
CA LYS A 95 12.57 22.56 6.55
C LYS A 95 11.63 21.58 5.84
N VAL A 96 10.73 22.07 4.99
CA VAL A 96 9.84 21.20 4.19
C VAL A 96 10.66 20.40 3.19
N LYS A 97 11.68 21.00 2.55
CA LYS A 97 12.59 20.26 1.66
C LYS A 97 13.29 19.12 2.38
N ALA A 98 13.88 19.39 3.55
CA ALA A 98 14.53 18.37 4.38
C ALA A 98 13.56 17.24 4.75
N SER A 99 12.37 17.61 5.23
CA SER A 99 11.33 16.63 5.60
C SER A 99 10.90 15.77 4.42
N VAL A 100 10.70 16.35 3.23
CA VAL A 100 10.39 15.58 2.00
C VAL A 100 11.53 14.61 1.66
N VAL A 101 12.79 15.01 1.82
CA VAL A 101 13.92 14.11 1.59
C VAL A 101 13.88 12.94 2.58
N GLU A 102 13.79 13.22 3.88
CA GLU A 102 13.76 12.20 4.93
C GLU A 102 12.60 11.22 4.74
N LEU A 103 11.38 11.73 4.55
CA LEU A 103 10.18 10.90 4.32
C LEU A 103 10.30 10.07 3.04
N THR A 104 10.91 10.61 1.98
CA THR A 104 11.12 9.85 0.73
C THR A 104 12.11 8.71 0.94
N ILE A 105 13.18 8.93 1.70
CA ILE A 105 14.16 7.88 2.02
C ILE A 105 13.50 6.79 2.86
N VAL A 106 12.71 7.15 3.88
CA VAL A 106 11.95 6.17 4.68
C VAL A 106 10.95 5.41 3.84
N ASN A 107 10.22 6.10 2.94
CA ASN A 107 9.26 5.47 2.04
C ASN A 107 9.94 4.45 1.10
N GLU A 108 11.11 4.77 0.58
CA GLU A 108 11.92 3.87 -0.23
C GLU A 108 12.42 2.65 0.54
N MET A 109 12.92 2.83 1.76
CA MET A 109 13.32 1.72 2.62
C MET A 109 12.12 0.80 2.90
N SER A 110 10.96 1.38 3.20
CA SER A 110 9.71 0.66 3.40
C SER A 110 9.30 -0.14 2.16
N LEU A 111 9.31 0.48 0.97
CA LEU A 111 9.01 -0.21 -0.29
C LEU A 111 10.01 -1.32 -0.61
N THR A 112 11.29 -1.13 -0.29
CA THR A 112 12.34 -2.13 -0.54
C THR A 112 12.14 -3.37 0.34
N VAL A 113 11.78 -3.18 1.62
CA VAL A 113 11.41 -4.30 2.50
C VAL A 113 10.11 -4.95 2.03
N GLY A 114 9.10 -4.14 1.67
CA GLY A 114 7.83 -4.63 1.17
C GLY A 114 7.97 -5.51 -0.08
N ILE A 115 8.72 -5.07 -1.09
CA ILE A 115 8.92 -5.86 -2.32
C ILE A 115 9.72 -7.13 -2.07
N PHE A 116 10.70 -7.10 -1.17
CA PHE A 116 11.45 -8.30 -0.78
C PHE A 116 10.51 -9.35 -0.18
N LEU A 117 9.70 -8.94 0.81
CA LEU A 117 8.71 -9.81 1.43
C LEU A 117 7.64 -10.28 0.44
N LEU A 118 7.13 -9.41 -0.43
CA LEU A 118 6.15 -9.78 -1.45
C LEU A 118 6.73 -10.81 -2.42
N SER A 119 7.98 -10.63 -2.86
CA SER A 119 8.63 -11.55 -3.79
C SER A 119 8.84 -12.92 -3.15
N VAL A 120 9.43 -12.95 -1.94
CA VAL A 120 9.62 -14.20 -1.17
C VAL A 120 8.28 -14.87 -0.89
N GLY A 121 7.30 -14.10 -0.42
CA GLY A 121 5.94 -14.57 -0.17
C GLY A 121 5.31 -15.18 -1.42
N THR A 122 5.48 -14.57 -2.58
CA THR A 122 4.94 -15.08 -3.86
C THR A 122 5.53 -16.46 -4.19
N PHE A 123 6.85 -16.64 -4.04
CA PHE A 123 7.49 -17.94 -4.24
C PHE A 123 7.03 -18.99 -3.22
N LEU A 124 6.91 -18.62 -1.94
CA LEU A 124 6.38 -19.50 -0.90
C LEU A 124 4.92 -19.90 -1.17
N GLY A 125 4.14 -19.01 -1.79
CA GLY A 125 2.80 -19.30 -2.25
C GLY A 125 2.77 -20.42 -3.28
N GLY A 126 3.74 -20.43 -4.21
CA GLY A 126 3.89 -21.52 -5.17
C GLY A 126 4.26 -22.86 -4.52
N ILE A 127 5.06 -22.86 -3.46
CA ILE A 127 5.36 -24.08 -2.69
C ILE A 127 4.07 -24.63 -2.05
N TRP A 128 3.29 -23.76 -1.41
CA TRP A 128 2.00 -24.13 -0.84
C TRP A 128 1.01 -24.62 -1.91
N ALA A 129 0.97 -23.97 -3.08
CA ALA A 129 0.14 -24.40 -4.21
C ALA A 129 0.50 -25.81 -4.68
N ASN A 130 1.80 -26.15 -4.69
CA ASN A 130 2.25 -27.49 -5.06
C ASN A 130 1.82 -28.56 -4.05
N GLU A 131 1.93 -28.26 -2.76
CA GLU A 131 1.46 -29.16 -1.69
C GLU A 131 -0.07 -29.34 -1.75
N SER A 132 -0.78 -28.29 -2.14
CA SER A 132 -2.24 -28.23 -2.12
C SER A 132 -2.91 -28.84 -3.36
N TRP A 133 -2.34 -28.56 -4.54
CA TRP A 133 -2.96 -28.83 -5.85
C TRP A 133 -2.05 -29.58 -6.82
N GLY A 134 -0.87 -30.02 -6.35
CA GLY A 134 0.10 -30.79 -7.13
C GLY A 134 0.82 -30.00 -8.23
N ARG A 135 0.78 -28.66 -8.18
CA ARG A 135 1.46 -27.78 -9.14
C ARG A 135 1.89 -26.46 -8.48
N TYR A 136 3.03 -25.91 -8.89
CA TYR A 136 3.58 -24.67 -8.31
C TYR A 136 2.88 -23.37 -8.73
N TRP A 137 2.26 -23.36 -9.90
CA TRP A 137 1.63 -22.18 -10.47
C TRP A 137 0.57 -22.60 -11.49
N SER A 138 -0.52 -21.85 -11.54
CA SER A 138 -1.71 -22.12 -12.31
C SER A 138 -2.25 -20.89 -13.07
N TRP A 139 -1.62 -19.72 -12.93
CA TRP A 139 -2.10 -18.44 -13.48
C TRP A 139 -3.51 -18.09 -13.04
N ASP A 140 -3.91 -18.54 -11.85
CA ASP A 140 -5.16 -18.09 -11.28
C ASP A 140 -5.11 -16.57 -11.04
N PRO A 141 -6.26 -15.90 -10.89
CA PRO A 141 -6.28 -14.47 -10.62
C PRO A 141 -5.39 -14.04 -9.45
N LYS A 142 -5.34 -14.76 -8.32
CA LYS A 142 -4.52 -14.34 -7.17
C LYS A 142 -3.03 -14.45 -7.47
N GLU A 143 -2.59 -15.57 -8.03
CA GLU A 143 -1.22 -15.75 -8.50
C GLU A 143 -0.82 -14.65 -9.52
N THR A 144 -1.68 -14.39 -10.50
CA THR A 144 -1.44 -13.37 -11.53
C THR A 144 -1.32 -11.96 -10.95
N TRP A 145 -2.23 -11.59 -10.04
CA TRP A 145 -2.21 -10.27 -9.39
C TRP A 145 -1.04 -10.13 -8.39
N ALA A 146 -0.61 -11.22 -7.74
CA ALA A 146 0.61 -11.22 -6.94
C ALA A 146 1.84 -10.92 -7.82
N PHE A 147 1.93 -11.55 -9.00
CA PHE A 147 3.01 -11.27 -9.94
C PHE A 147 2.97 -9.83 -10.50
N ILE A 148 1.78 -9.33 -10.88
CA ILE A 148 1.61 -7.93 -11.30
C ILE A 148 2.04 -6.97 -10.18
N SER A 149 1.71 -7.28 -8.93
CA SER A 149 2.11 -6.47 -7.77
C SER A 149 3.63 -6.38 -7.65
N VAL A 150 4.35 -7.50 -7.78
CA VAL A 150 5.82 -7.52 -7.78
C VAL A 150 6.38 -6.63 -8.88
N ILE A 151 5.86 -6.73 -10.11
CA ILE A 151 6.31 -5.92 -11.24
C ILE A 151 6.06 -4.43 -11.00
N ILE A 152 4.87 -4.05 -10.54
CA ILE A 152 4.53 -2.65 -10.30
C ILE A 152 5.43 -2.06 -9.22
N TYR A 153 5.61 -2.74 -8.08
CA TYR A 153 6.49 -2.23 -7.03
C TYR A 153 7.96 -2.21 -7.45
N ALA A 154 8.41 -3.16 -8.26
CA ALA A 154 9.74 -3.14 -8.86
C ALA A 154 9.91 -1.89 -9.74
N PHE A 155 8.92 -1.60 -10.58
CA PHE A 155 8.92 -0.41 -11.43
C PHE A 155 8.95 0.88 -10.62
N VAL A 156 8.14 1.00 -9.56
CA VAL A 156 8.13 2.18 -8.67
C VAL A 156 9.50 2.45 -8.07
N LEU A 157 10.20 1.41 -7.61
CA LEU A 157 11.58 1.55 -7.12
C LEU A 157 12.56 1.88 -8.25
N HIS A 158 12.38 1.26 -9.43
CA HIS A 158 13.24 1.46 -10.59
C HIS A 158 13.16 2.88 -11.17
N VAL A 159 12.03 3.58 -11.00
CA VAL A 159 11.88 5.00 -11.38
C VAL A 159 12.97 5.89 -10.78
N ARG A 160 13.54 5.52 -9.62
CA ARG A 160 14.64 6.25 -8.99
C ARG A 160 15.97 6.14 -9.75
N LEU A 161 16.18 5.05 -10.47
CA LEU A 161 17.38 4.80 -11.26
C LEU A 161 17.31 5.51 -12.62
N ILE A 162 16.11 5.92 -13.07
CA ILE A 162 15.91 6.60 -14.34
C ILE A 162 16.15 8.11 -14.17
N PRO A 163 17.20 8.70 -14.78
CA PRO A 163 17.56 10.10 -14.55
C PRO A 163 16.46 11.12 -14.86
N LYS A 164 15.58 10.81 -15.83
CA LYS A 164 14.43 11.64 -16.22
C LYS A 164 13.23 11.53 -15.28
N MET A 165 13.12 10.45 -14.49
CA MET A 165 11.95 10.16 -13.66
C MET A 165 12.24 10.16 -12.15
N ARG A 166 13.51 10.32 -11.73
CA ARG A 166 13.96 10.30 -10.33
C ARG A 166 13.46 11.45 -9.42
N SER A 167 12.40 12.16 -9.80
CA SER A 167 11.85 13.22 -8.96
C SER A 167 11.22 12.64 -7.68
N LYS A 168 11.50 13.25 -6.52
CA LYS A 168 10.92 12.84 -5.24
C LYS A 168 9.39 12.94 -5.26
N TYR A 169 8.85 13.93 -5.97
CA TYR A 169 7.41 14.07 -6.17
C TYR A 169 6.82 12.84 -6.88
N LEU A 170 7.36 12.48 -8.05
CA LEU A 170 6.85 11.36 -8.84
C LEU A 170 6.95 10.04 -8.07
N PHE A 171 8.07 9.80 -7.39
CA PHE A 171 8.25 8.59 -6.58
C PHE A 171 7.17 8.44 -5.51
N ASN A 172 6.90 9.50 -4.72
CA ASN A 172 5.89 9.45 -3.66
C ASN A 172 4.45 9.40 -4.20
N LEU A 173 4.19 9.98 -5.38
CA LEU A 173 2.91 9.81 -6.06
C LEU A 173 2.71 8.36 -6.51
N LEU A 174 3.72 7.77 -7.14
CA LEU A 174 3.66 6.39 -7.62
C LEU A 174 3.58 5.39 -6.46
N SER A 175 4.25 5.64 -5.33
CA SER A 175 4.13 4.77 -4.14
C SER A 175 2.71 4.75 -3.57
N LEU A 176 2.01 5.89 -3.61
CA LEU A 176 0.60 5.99 -3.23
C LEU A 176 -0.30 5.25 -4.21
N LEU A 177 -0.14 5.50 -5.52
CA LEU A 177 -0.98 4.87 -6.55
C LEU A 177 -0.77 3.36 -6.64
N ALA A 178 0.45 2.87 -6.44
CA ALA A 178 0.76 1.44 -6.45
C ALA A 178 -0.01 0.66 -5.38
N PHE A 179 -0.39 1.30 -4.27
CA PHE A 179 -1.17 0.65 -3.22
C PHE A 179 -2.56 0.19 -3.70
N SER A 180 -3.12 0.83 -4.74
CA SER A 180 -4.36 0.36 -5.36
C SER A 180 -4.23 -1.06 -5.92
N ILE A 181 -3.01 -1.48 -6.32
CA ILE A 181 -2.79 -2.85 -6.81
C ILE A 181 -2.85 -3.88 -5.68
N ILE A 182 -2.44 -3.53 -4.47
CA ILE A 182 -2.55 -4.39 -3.29
C ILE A 182 -4.02 -4.51 -2.89
N ILE A 183 -4.78 -3.42 -2.94
CA ILE A 183 -6.24 -3.44 -2.71
C ILE A 183 -6.91 -4.36 -3.74
N MET A 184 -6.53 -4.28 -5.02
CA MET A 184 -7.06 -5.19 -6.04
C MET A 184 -6.67 -6.65 -5.78
N THR A 185 -5.44 -6.92 -5.36
CA THR A 185 -4.98 -8.29 -5.07
C THR A 185 -5.68 -8.88 -3.85
N TYR A 186 -5.87 -8.09 -2.78
CA TYR A 186 -6.47 -8.54 -1.53
C TYR A 186 -8.01 -8.57 -1.56
N PHE A 187 -8.66 -7.49 -2.03
CA PHE A 187 -10.12 -7.42 -2.13
C PHE A 187 -10.62 -7.75 -3.52
N GLY A 188 -10.04 -7.11 -4.54
CA GLY A 188 -10.51 -7.19 -5.92
C GLY A 188 -10.64 -8.63 -6.43
N VAL A 189 -9.59 -9.44 -6.25
CA VAL A 189 -9.59 -10.83 -6.70
C VAL A 189 -10.61 -11.68 -5.94
N ASN A 190 -10.85 -11.40 -4.65
CA ASN A 190 -11.76 -12.19 -3.83
C ASN A 190 -13.24 -11.95 -4.14
N TYR A 191 -13.61 -10.75 -4.57
CA TYR A 191 -15.02 -10.36 -4.76
C TYR A 191 -15.42 -10.18 -6.22
N TYR A 192 -14.47 -9.92 -7.12
CA TYR A 192 -14.76 -9.56 -8.53
C TYR A 192 -14.17 -10.53 -9.55
N LEU A 193 -13.29 -11.45 -9.15
CA LEU A 193 -12.69 -12.44 -10.06
C LEU A 193 -12.92 -13.86 -9.54
N THR A 194 -13.08 -14.80 -10.46
CA THR A 194 -13.30 -16.22 -10.13
C THR A 194 -11.99 -17.00 -10.20
N GLY A 195 -11.70 -17.83 -9.18
CA GLY A 195 -10.52 -18.70 -9.17
C GLY A 195 -10.50 -19.66 -7.98
N LEU A 196 -9.52 -20.58 -7.96
CA LEU A 196 -9.32 -21.56 -6.89
C LEU A 196 -9.14 -20.93 -5.50
N HIS A 197 -8.82 -19.65 -5.46
CA HIS A 197 -8.65 -18.88 -4.24
C HIS A 197 -9.83 -17.95 -3.90
N SER A 198 -10.91 -17.96 -4.68
CA SER A 198 -12.09 -17.14 -4.44
C SER A 198 -13.01 -17.83 -3.43
N TYR A 199 -12.73 -17.66 -2.15
CA TYR A 199 -13.51 -18.27 -1.06
C TYR A 199 -14.81 -17.51 -0.75
N ALA A 200 -14.96 -16.29 -1.26
CA ALA A 200 -16.19 -15.49 -1.17
C ALA A 200 -16.98 -15.60 -2.48
N GLN A 201 -17.55 -16.78 -2.77
CA GLN A 201 -18.48 -16.92 -3.89
C GLN A 201 -19.87 -16.41 -3.47
N GLY A 202 -20.25 -15.26 -4.00
CA GLY A 202 -21.57 -14.65 -3.89
C GLY A 202 -21.80 -13.67 -5.05
N ASP A 203 -22.98 -13.05 -5.14
CA ASP A 203 -23.24 -12.02 -6.15
C ASP A 203 -22.18 -10.90 -6.07
N PRO A 204 -21.68 -10.37 -7.21
CA PRO A 204 -20.68 -9.32 -7.20
C PRO A 204 -21.20 -8.13 -6.40
N VAL A 205 -20.57 -7.90 -5.25
CA VAL A 205 -20.94 -6.80 -4.37
C VAL A 205 -20.70 -5.51 -5.15
N PRO A 206 -21.71 -4.62 -5.27
CA PRO A 206 -21.51 -3.37 -5.97
C PRO A 206 -20.35 -2.60 -5.33
N ILE A 207 -19.48 -2.01 -6.18
CA ILE A 207 -18.34 -1.23 -5.70
C ILE A 207 -18.85 -0.16 -4.72
N PRO A 208 -18.40 -0.18 -3.46
CA PRO A 208 -18.90 0.75 -2.47
C PRO A 208 -18.67 2.21 -2.88
N ALA A 209 -19.64 3.08 -2.59
CA ALA A 209 -19.59 4.50 -2.97
C ALA A 209 -18.32 5.22 -2.48
N TRP A 210 -17.81 4.82 -1.31
CA TRP A 210 -16.59 5.40 -0.74
C TRP A 210 -15.35 5.17 -1.60
N VAL A 211 -15.30 4.11 -2.42
CA VAL A 211 -14.16 3.85 -3.32
C VAL A 211 -14.05 4.96 -4.36
N TYR A 212 -15.16 5.36 -4.97
CA TYR A 212 -15.18 6.46 -5.95
C TYR A 212 -14.76 7.79 -5.30
N ILE A 213 -15.19 8.04 -4.07
CA ILE A 213 -14.80 9.22 -3.30
C ILE A 213 -13.29 9.21 -3.03
N THR A 214 -12.73 8.07 -2.60
CA THR A 214 -11.29 7.93 -2.36
C THR A 214 -10.48 8.16 -3.64
N VAL A 215 -10.90 7.58 -4.78
CA VAL A 215 -10.24 7.81 -6.07
C VAL A 215 -10.28 9.28 -6.46
N ALA A 216 -11.42 9.95 -6.29
CA ALA A 216 -11.56 11.38 -6.56
C ALA A 216 -10.65 12.22 -5.65
N LEU A 217 -10.57 11.90 -4.35
CA LEU A 217 -9.70 12.58 -3.39
C LEU A 217 -8.22 12.40 -3.72
N VAL A 218 -7.79 11.18 -4.08
CA VAL A 218 -6.41 10.90 -4.51
C VAL A 218 -6.07 11.64 -5.80
N ALA A 219 -7.00 11.68 -6.76
CA ALA A 219 -6.82 12.43 -8.00
C ALA A 219 -6.69 13.94 -7.74
N LEU A 220 -7.57 14.51 -6.91
CA LEU A 220 -7.50 15.91 -6.50
C LEU A 220 -6.19 16.22 -5.76
N LEU A 221 -5.78 15.35 -4.84
CA LEU A 221 -4.50 15.48 -4.13
C LEU A 221 -3.33 15.50 -5.11
N ALA A 222 -3.30 14.58 -6.08
CA ALA A 222 -2.27 14.51 -7.11
C ALA A 222 -2.23 15.79 -7.97
N ILE A 223 -3.38 16.27 -8.45
CA ILE A 223 -3.48 17.46 -9.29
C ILE A 223 -3.03 18.71 -8.53
N ILE A 224 -3.53 18.92 -7.31
CA ILE A 224 -3.20 20.12 -6.52
C ILE A 224 -1.71 20.10 -6.13
N SER A 225 -1.21 18.96 -5.65
CA SER A 225 0.20 18.82 -5.28
C SER A 225 1.14 18.97 -6.48
N TYR A 226 0.78 18.48 -7.67
CA TYR A 226 1.56 18.65 -8.90
C TYR A 226 1.72 20.11 -9.29
N HIS A 227 0.63 20.88 -9.28
CA HIS A 227 0.67 22.30 -9.59
C HIS A 227 1.56 23.07 -8.60
N ARG A 228 1.52 22.72 -7.31
CA ARG A 228 2.38 23.34 -6.29
C ARG A 228 3.84 22.94 -6.44
N TYR A 229 4.11 21.67 -6.71
CA TYR A 229 5.45 21.17 -7.02
C TYR A 229 6.08 21.93 -8.20
N LYS A 230 5.34 22.07 -9.32
CA LYS A 230 5.82 22.78 -10.51
C LYS A 230 6.07 24.26 -10.27
N ARG A 231 5.20 24.95 -9.51
CA ARG A 231 5.44 26.36 -9.12
C ARG A 231 6.68 26.52 -8.24
N GLY A 232 6.95 25.55 -7.37
CA GLY A 232 8.14 25.55 -6.49
C GLY A 232 9.45 25.23 -7.21
N SER A 233 9.43 24.43 -8.28
CA SER A 233 10.62 24.06 -9.06
C SER A 233 11.05 25.12 -10.08
N ILE A 234 10.13 25.98 -10.55
CA ILE A 234 10.44 27.08 -11.50
C ILE A 234 11.40 28.13 -10.90
N ILE A 235 11.60 28.15 -9.58
CA ILE A 235 12.46 29.13 -8.87
C ILE A 235 13.80 28.48 -8.40
N THR A 236 14.07 27.22 -8.77
CA THR A 236 15.33 26.53 -8.40
C THR A 236 16.07 25.97 -9.62
N ASN A 237 16.10 26.74 -10.71
CA ASN A 237 17.24 26.66 -11.62
C ASN A 237 18.26 27.72 -11.16
N PRO A 238 19.52 27.36 -10.84
CA PRO A 238 20.61 28.17 -11.35
C PRO A 238 20.56 28.20 -12.89
#